data_AF-A0A2V3W169-F1
#
_entry.id   AF-A0A2V3W169-F1
#
_cell.length_a   1.000
_cell.length_b   1.000
_cell.length_c   1.000
_cell.angle_alpha   90.00
_cell.angle_beta   90.00
_cell.angle_gamma   90.00
#
_symmetry.space_group_name_H-M   'P 1'
#
loop_
_entity.id
_entity.type
_entity.pdbx_description
1 polymer ?
#
loop_
_entity_poly.entity_id
_entity_poly.type
_entity_poly.pdbx_seq_one_letter_code
_entity_poly.pdbx_strand_id
1 'polypeptide(L)'
;MQFTQIRSATLKINYAGKKILIDPWLAEKGAVPGVGGTINDHIGNPTAELLMLINEIVDVDAVILTHDYPDHWDEAVKNVIPKERCSTLRKEGNV
;
A
#
# COMPACT_ATOMS: atom_id res chain seq x y z
N MET A 1 20.31 7.06 1.20
CA MET A 1 18.84 6.96 1.34
C MET A 1 18.23 7.27 -0.01
N GLN A 2 17.27 6.47 -0.47
CA GLN A 2 16.57 6.66 -1.74
C GLN A 2 15.07 6.40 -1.51
N PHE A 3 14.24 7.24 -2.11
CA PHE A 3 12.79 7.11 -2.11
C PHE A 3 12.31 6.88 -3.54
N THR A 4 11.39 5.93 -3.70
CA THR A 4 10.66 5.69 -4.93
C THR A 4 9.18 5.81 -4.62
N GLN A 5 8.55 6.85 -5.16
CA GLN A 5 7.11 7.03 -5.10
C GLN A 5 6.45 6.11 -6.12
N ILE A 6 5.52 5.27 -5.67
CA ILE A 6 4.82 4.31 -6.54
C ILE A 6 3.46 4.89 -6.93
N ARG A 7 2.56 5.11 -5.96
CA ARG A 7 1.21 5.66 -6.16
C ARG A 7 0.59 6.00 -4.81
N SER A 8 -0.13 7.13 -4.70
CA SER A 8 -0.76 7.55 -3.43
C SER A 8 0.24 7.61 -2.25
N ALA A 9 -0.01 6.94 -1.12
CA ALA A 9 0.94 6.82 -0.02
C ALA A 9 1.94 5.66 -0.19
N THR A 10 1.83 4.85 -1.25
CA THR A 10 2.71 3.70 -1.48
C THR A 10 4.11 4.16 -1.89
N LEU A 11 5.08 3.89 -1.01
CA LEU A 11 6.49 4.28 -1.16
C LEU A 11 7.40 3.07 -0.99
N LYS A 12 8.46 3.00 -1.80
CA LYS A 12 9.61 2.15 -1.52
C LYS A 12 10.78 3.00 -1.05
N ILE A 13 11.37 2.65 0.09
CA ILE A 13 12.51 3.34 0.68
C ILE A 13 13.70 2.39 0.78
N ASN A 14 14.84 2.81 0.26
CA ASN A 14 16.13 2.17 0.51
C ASN A 14 16.88 3.00 1.57
N TYR A 15 16.96 2.47 2.79
CA TYR A 15 17.58 3.14 3.94
C TYR A 15 18.42 2.16 4.76
N ALA A 16 19.64 2.56 5.13
CA ALA A 16 20.56 1.73 5.93
C ALA A 16 20.75 0.29 5.41
N GLY A 17 20.77 0.10 4.09
CA GLY A 17 20.91 -1.22 3.46
C GLY A 17 19.64 -2.09 3.50
N LYS A 18 18.49 -1.52 3.90
CA LYS A 18 17.18 -2.18 3.90
C LYS A 18 16.24 -1.55 2.88
N LYS A 19 15.45 -2.40 2.21
CA LYS A 19 14.32 -2.02 1.36
C LYS A 19 13.05 -2.10 2.19
N ILE A 20 12.32 -1.00 2.30
CA ILE A 20 11.09 -0.89 3.10
C ILE A 20 9.96 -0.46 2.16
N LEU A 21 8.84 -1.17 2.20
CA LEU A 21 7.59 -0.76 1.53
C LEU A 21 6.68 -0.09 2.56
N ILE A 22 6.16 1.08 2.24
CA ILE A 22 5.20 1.81 3.08
C ILE A 22 3.85 1.78 2.39
N ASP A 23 2.79 1.51 3.16
CA ASP A 23 1.37 1.66 2.79
C ASP A 23 1.04 1.15 1.38
N PRO A 24 1.21 -0.16 1.13
CA PRO A 24 0.97 -0.74 -0.19
C PRO A 24 -0.52 -0.70 -0.56
N TRP A 25 -0.83 -0.02 -1.66
CA TRP A 25 -2.14 -0.07 -2.31
C TRP A 25 -1.98 -0.60 -3.73
N LEU A 26 -2.29 -1.89 -3.92
CA LEU A 26 -1.94 -2.67 -5.10
C LEU A 26 -3.13 -2.98 -6.02
N ALA A 27 -4.33 -2.53 -5.66
CA ALA A 27 -5.53 -2.64 -6.49
C ALA A 27 -5.32 -2.07 -7.91
N GLU A 28 -5.94 -2.70 -8.90
CA GLU A 28 -5.99 -2.18 -10.27
C GLU A 28 -6.74 -0.84 -10.32
N LYS A 29 -6.42 0.02 -11.29
CA LYS A 29 -7.07 1.32 -11.45
C LYS A 29 -8.60 1.15 -11.53
N GLY A 30 -9.32 1.91 -10.70
CA GLY A 30 -10.78 1.93 -10.66
C GLY A 30 -11.44 0.68 -10.05
N ALA A 31 -10.67 -0.24 -9.48
CA ALA A 31 -11.21 -1.49 -8.91
C ALA A 31 -12.04 -1.29 -7.63
N VAL A 32 -11.84 -0.18 -6.93
CA VAL A 32 -12.54 0.19 -5.69
C VAL A 32 -13.52 1.32 -5.99
N PRO A 33 -14.77 1.28 -5.49
CA PRO A 33 -15.68 2.41 -5.59
C PRO A 33 -15.09 3.70 -5.00
N GLY A 34 -15.58 4.85 -5.44
CA GLY A 34 -15.29 6.11 -4.78
C GLY A 34 -15.80 6.11 -3.33
N VAL A 35 -15.20 6.95 -2.48
CA VAL A 35 -15.57 7.03 -1.07
C VAL A 35 -16.85 7.85 -0.94
N GLY A 36 -17.96 7.22 -0.55
CA GLY A 36 -19.27 7.87 -0.48
C GLY A 36 -19.26 9.10 0.44
N GLY A 37 -19.85 10.21 -0.03
CA GLY A 37 -19.93 11.45 0.73
C GLY A 37 -18.66 12.31 0.68
N THR A 38 -17.63 11.92 -0.09
CA THR A 38 -16.48 12.77 -0.39
C THR A 38 -16.63 13.46 -1.75
N ILE A 39 -15.78 14.46 -2.00
CA ILE A 39 -15.65 15.03 -3.35
C ILE A 39 -15.24 13.91 -4.31
N ASN A 40 -15.87 13.87 -5.49
CA ASN A 40 -15.61 12.88 -6.54
C ASN A 40 -15.92 11.41 -6.16
N ASP A 41 -16.90 11.18 -5.29
CA ASP A 41 -17.38 9.84 -4.92
C ASP A 41 -17.86 8.96 -6.11
N HIS A 42 -18.20 9.59 -7.23
CA HIS A 42 -18.52 8.91 -8.49
C HIS A 42 -17.30 8.37 -9.26
N ILE A 43 -16.06 8.70 -8.84
CA ILE A 43 -14.82 8.25 -9.48
C ILE A 43 -14.27 7.03 -8.73
N GLY A 44 -14.01 5.95 -9.46
CA GLY A 44 -13.37 4.75 -8.93
C GLY A 44 -11.90 4.96 -8.56
N ASN A 45 -11.46 4.26 -7.53
CA ASN A 45 -10.13 4.29 -6.96
C ASN A 45 -9.37 2.96 -7.19
N PRO A 46 -8.04 2.97 -7.27
CA PRO A 46 -7.15 4.12 -7.47
C PRO A 46 -7.40 4.77 -8.83
N THR A 47 -7.08 6.07 -8.97
CA THR A 47 -7.32 6.82 -10.22
C THR A 47 -6.21 6.69 -11.26
N ALA A 48 -5.09 6.05 -10.91
CA ALA A 48 -3.93 5.85 -11.77
C ALA A 48 -3.47 4.39 -11.73
N GLU A 49 -2.82 3.94 -12.82
CA GLU A 49 -2.19 2.63 -12.90
C GLU A 49 -0.97 2.52 -11.98
N LEU A 50 -0.54 1.29 -11.68
CA LEU A 50 0.79 1.06 -11.13
C LEU A 50 1.85 1.29 -12.23
N LEU A 51 2.93 1.98 -11.88
CA LEU A 51 4.02 2.29 -12.82
C LEU A 51 5.09 1.19 -12.92
N MET A 52 4.92 0.09 -12.17
CA MET A 52 5.84 -1.04 -12.13
C MET A 52 5.10 -2.31 -11.70
N LEU A 53 5.71 -3.46 -11.94
CA LEU A 53 5.09 -4.76 -11.64
C LEU A 53 5.00 -5.01 -10.13
N ILE A 54 3.93 -5.69 -9.69
CA ILE A 54 3.71 -5.98 -8.26
C ILE A 54 4.88 -6.75 -7.64
N ASN A 55 5.46 -7.72 -8.36
CA ASN A 55 6.62 -8.49 -7.90
C ASN A 55 7.84 -7.59 -7.59
N GLU A 56 8.05 -6.52 -8.37
CA GLU A 56 9.09 -5.53 -8.11
C GLU A 56 8.73 -4.63 -6.93
N ILE A 57 7.45 -4.32 -6.71
CA ILE A 57 7.00 -3.52 -5.56
C ILE A 57 7.24 -4.29 -4.26
N VAL A 58 6.86 -5.56 -4.20
CA VAL A 58 6.90 -6.36 -2.96
C VAL A 58 8.26 -7.02 -2.68
N ASP A 59 9.25 -6.87 -3.57
CA ASP A 59 10.65 -7.20 -3.30
C ASP A 59 11.26 -6.20 -2.29
N VAL A 60 10.96 -6.44 -1.00
CA VAL A 60 11.40 -5.64 0.14
C VAL A 60 11.71 -6.52 1.35
N ASP A 61 12.50 -5.97 2.28
CA ASP A 61 12.85 -6.64 3.54
C ASP A 61 11.73 -6.54 4.59
N ALA A 62 10.98 -5.43 4.58
CA ALA A 62 9.94 -5.15 5.54
C ALA A 62 8.84 -4.26 4.95
N VAL A 63 7.67 -4.31 5.58
CA VAL A 63 6.51 -3.48 5.25
C VAL A 63 6.09 -2.68 6.48
N ILE A 64 5.87 -1.39 6.31
CA ILE A 64 5.31 -0.49 7.33
C ILE A 64 3.91 -0.10 6.89
N LEU A 65 2.95 -0.31 7.79
CA LEU A 65 1.57 0.14 7.63
C LEU A 65 1.31 1.28 8.63
N THR A 66 0.96 2.46 8.13
CA THR A 66 0.67 3.63 8.98
C THR A 66 -0.69 3.52 9.65
N HIS A 67 -1.70 3.04 8.93
CA HIS A 67 -3.07 2.75 9.37
C HIS A 67 -3.78 1.82 8.37
N ASP A 68 -4.97 1.29 8.68
CA ASP A 68 -5.61 0.20 7.94
C ASP A 68 -6.73 0.62 6.97
N TYR A 69 -6.75 1.88 6.53
CA TYR A 69 -7.70 2.30 5.51
C TYR A 69 -7.35 1.66 4.14
N PRO A 70 -8.33 1.34 3.26
CA PRO A 70 -8.08 0.51 2.07
C PRO A 70 -7.08 1.07 1.06
N ASP A 71 -6.86 2.39 1.05
CA ASP A 71 -5.85 3.07 0.22
C ASP A 71 -4.42 3.00 0.78
N HIS A 72 -4.24 2.34 1.93
CA HIS A 72 -2.95 2.00 2.54
C HIS A 72 -2.75 0.47 2.68
N TRP A 73 -3.83 -0.32 2.65
CA TRP A 73 -3.78 -1.79 2.76
C TRP A 73 -5.02 -2.47 2.15
N ASP A 74 -4.93 -2.87 0.88
CA ASP A 74 -6.05 -3.52 0.18
C ASP A 74 -5.97 -5.07 0.16
N GLU A 75 -7.01 -5.72 -0.35
CA GLU A 75 -7.07 -7.18 -0.43
C GLU A 75 -5.94 -7.78 -1.29
N ALA A 76 -5.48 -7.08 -2.34
CA ALA A 76 -4.40 -7.60 -3.18
C ALA A 76 -3.10 -7.79 -2.38
N VAL A 77 -2.84 -6.93 -1.40
CA VAL A 77 -1.66 -7.02 -0.52
C VAL A 77 -1.63 -8.33 0.26
N LYS A 78 -2.78 -8.77 0.78
CA LYS A 78 -2.89 -10.00 1.58
C LYS A 78 -2.48 -11.24 0.80
N ASN A 79 -2.56 -11.20 -0.52
CA ASN A 79 -2.23 -12.32 -1.40
C ASN A 79 -0.74 -12.35 -1.80
N VAL A 80 -0.04 -11.22 -1.74
CA VAL A 80 1.32 -11.08 -2.28
C VAL A 80 2.39 -10.83 -1.21
N ILE A 81 2.00 -10.34 -0.03
CA ILE A 81 2.91 -10.13 1.09
C ILE A 81 2.73 -11.28 2.10
N PRO A 82 3.74 -12.14 2.30
CA PRO A 82 3.69 -13.17 3.34
C PRO A 82 3.47 -12.54 4.71
N LYS A 83 2.59 -13.13 5.54
CA LYS A 83 2.30 -12.63 6.89
C LYS A 83 3.56 -12.41 7.74
N GLU A 84 4.57 -13.25 7.55
CA GLU A 84 5.86 -13.18 8.27
C GLU A 84 6.69 -11.93 7.95
N ARG A 85 6.42 -11.25 6.83
CA ARG A 85 7.11 -10.00 6.42
C ARG A 85 6.37 -8.74 6.84
N CYS A 86 5.20 -8.88 7.47
CA CYS A 86 4.36 -7.77 7.89
C CYS A 86 4.56 -7.51 9.38
N SER A 87 5.43 -6.55 9.71
CA SER A 87 5.47 -5.99 11.07
C SER A 87 4.43 -4.88 11.16
N THR A 88 3.18 -5.23 11.47
CA THR A 88 2.19 -4.22 11.85
C THR A 88 2.58 -3.64 13.20
N LEU A 89 2.80 -2.32 13.28
CA LEU A 89 2.80 -1.59 14.55
C LEU A 89 1.35 -1.47 15.03
N ARG A 90 0.72 -2.62 15.32
CA ARG A 90 -0.59 -2.64 15.95
C ARG A 90 -0.36 -2.28 17.42
N LYS A 91 -0.83 -1.11 17.85
CA LYS A 91 -1.35 -1.05 19.22
C LYS A 91 -2.56 -1.97 19.21
N GLU A 92 -2.48 -3.09 19.91
CA GLU A 92 -3.69 -3.83 20.25
C GLU A 92 -4.60 -2.87 21.03
N GLY A 93 -5.61 -2.35 20.35
CA GLY A 93 -6.60 -1.44 20.87
C GLY A 93 -7.95 -1.85 20.29
N ASN A 94 -8.83 -2.29 21.18
CA ASN A 94 -10.15 -2.82 20.91
C ASN A 94 -11.04 -1.87 20.10
N VAL A 95 -11.84 -2.49 19.22
CA VAL A 95 -13.19 -2.11 18.72
C VAL A 95 -13.42 -0.63 18.40
#